data_AF-A0A2E0QQW9-F1
#
_entry.id   AF-A0A2E0QQW9-F1
#
_cell.length_a   1.000
_cell.length_b   1.000
_cell.length_c   1.000
_cell.angle_alpha   90.00
_cell.angle_beta   90.00
_cell.angle_gamma   90.00
#
_symmetry.space_group_name_H-M   'P 1'
#
loop_
_entity.id
_entity.type
_entity.pdbx_description
1 polymer ?
#
loop_
_entity_poly.entity_id
_entity_poly.type
_entity_poly.pdbx_seq_one_letter_code
_entity_poly.pdbx_strand_id
1 'polypeptide(L)'
;MENNDSVLLSEVVSEEWLSLPFNKCQQEFSAIGLNSIVPGHGDPIAKWLVGGGVGRRILQIFIVLVWAAVPAFVAYLEGNFRNGNLSPDVLQDAGYWNQYALALPVGILLIAMYFGRLPSVIAELASSSTFEVTVGEWNLYCKQANQILGARWVRWGTYSVSIVVMVFLAFAWIFATQGKWLSIRDGNFAGLFQLPQYFFLYYVICFTTFEIVASYLVLRGFFKFKSNIQPLHPDGRGGLAPLGKLSMQLNLAVFLFGVISGIGLYTTVFVHNEPALSHMNVIIVVSYLIGASTLFFLPPYAASRHMRNSKMAALHRINDRFSKLNEKFLESLGMDQELDDSLVEDMGSLKGAYEMINRMPVLPFNIRSIGSFIGSILGAPLFLAVLQPFIETVASLILRSSS
;
A
#
# COMPACT_ATOMS: atom_id res chain seq x y z
N MET A 1 -20.12 -35.72 -8.78
CA MET A 1 -19.74 -34.31 -8.60
C MET A 1 -20.77 -33.51 -9.36
N GLU A 2 -21.80 -33.02 -8.67
CA GLU A 2 -22.71 -32.03 -9.26
C GLU A 2 -21.91 -30.80 -9.67
N ASN A 3 -22.34 -30.16 -10.76
CA ASN A 3 -21.63 -29.06 -11.37
C ASN A 3 -21.78 -27.80 -10.49
N ASN A 4 -20.92 -27.66 -9.47
CA ASN A 4 -20.90 -26.52 -8.54
C ASN A 4 -20.62 -25.16 -9.23
N ASP A 5 -20.36 -25.14 -10.53
CA ASP A 5 -20.00 -23.93 -11.30
C ASP A 5 -21.08 -22.85 -11.28
N SER A 6 -22.36 -23.18 -11.02
CA SER A 6 -23.46 -22.22 -10.95
C SER A 6 -23.80 -21.74 -9.53
N VAL A 7 -23.20 -22.33 -8.49
CA VAL A 7 -23.48 -21.94 -7.09
C VAL A 7 -22.82 -20.58 -6.81
N LEU A 8 -23.56 -19.69 -6.15
CA LEU A 8 -23.03 -18.39 -5.76
C LEU A 8 -21.96 -18.57 -4.67
N LEU A 9 -20.85 -17.83 -4.79
CA LEU A 9 -19.74 -17.94 -3.85
C LEU A 9 -20.16 -17.60 -2.40
N SER A 10 -21.12 -16.69 -2.23
CA SER A 10 -21.70 -16.29 -0.95
C SER A 10 -22.43 -17.42 -0.23
N GLU A 11 -22.88 -18.46 -0.94
CA GLU A 11 -23.57 -19.62 -0.35
C GLU A 11 -22.58 -20.68 0.16
N VAL A 12 -21.35 -20.67 -0.35
CA VAL A 12 -20.32 -21.67 -0.04
C VAL A 12 -19.34 -21.18 1.01
N VAL A 13 -19.01 -19.88 1.01
CA VAL A 13 -17.97 -19.30 1.87
C VAL A 13 -18.57 -18.81 3.19
N SER A 14 -18.14 -19.40 4.30
CA SER A 14 -18.49 -18.93 5.66
C SER A 14 -17.78 -17.61 6.01
N GLU A 15 -18.47 -16.69 6.67
CA GLU A 15 -17.88 -15.45 7.19
C GLU A 15 -16.71 -15.71 8.16
N GLU A 16 -16.75 -16.85 8.89
CA GLU A 16 -15.70 -17.22 9.84
C GLU A 16 -14.34 -17.38 9.14
N TRP A 17 -14.33 -17.91 7.91
CA TRP A 17 -13.11 -18.14 7.14
C TRP A 17 -12.43 -16.85 6.71
N LEU A 18 -13.20 -15.78 6.49
CA LEU A 18 -12.70 -14.47 6.07
C LEU A 18 -11.94 -13.76 7.20
N SER A 19 -12.22 -14.14 8.45
CA SER A 19 -11.52 -13.62 9.64
C SER A 19 -10.16 -14.30 9.89
N LEU A 20 -9.89 -15.44 9.24
CA LEU A 20 -8.68 -16.22 9.46
C LEU A 20 -7.43 -15.56 8.86
N PRO A 21 -6.24 -15.83 9.41
CA PRO A 21 -4.97 -15.46 8.79
C PRO A 21 -4.87 -16.00 7.35
N PHE A 22 -4.26 -15.24 6.44
CA PHE A 22 -4.19 -15.54 5.00
C PHE A 22 -3.85 -17.01 4.68
N ASN A 23 -2.84 -17.59 5.33
CA ASN A 23 -2.44 -18.98 5.07
C ASN A 23 -3.55 -19.99 5.44
N LYS A 24 -4.30 -19.74 6.52
CA LYS A 24 -5.42 -20.60 6.91
C LYS A 24 -6.60 -20.41 5.98
N CYS A 25 -6.92 -19.17 5.61
CA CYS A 25 -7.95 -18.87 4.62
C CYS A 25 -7.65 -19.60 3.29
N GLN A 26 -6.40 -19.58 2.81
CA GLN A 26 -6.01 -20.35 1.62
C GLN A 26 -6.19 -21.87 1.78
N GLN A 27 -5.94 -22.41 2.97
CA GLN A 27 -6.13 -23.84 3.25
C GLN A 27 -7.62 -24.21 3.17
N GLU A 28 -8.51 -23.41 3.77
CA GLU A 28 -9.96 -23.63 3.69
C GLU A 28 -10.48 -23.53 2.25
N PHE A 29 -10.06 -22.49 1.51
CA PHE A 29 -10.43 -22.35 0.09
C PHE A 29 -9.96 -23.56 -0.74
N SER A 30 -8.73 -24.02 -0.50
CA SER A 30 -8.20 -25.19 -1.22
C SER A 30 -8.93 -26.49 -0.84
N ALA A 31 -9.39 -26.62 0.41
CA ALA A 31 -10.13 -27.79 0.88
C ALA A 31 -11.48 -27.96 0.16
N ILE A 32 -12.10 -26.86 -0.27
CA ILE A 32 -13.33 -26.86 -1.07
C ILE A 32 -13.10 -26.70 -2.58
N GLY A 33 -11.84 -26.81 -3.05
CA GLY A 33 -11.50 -26.74 -4.46
C GLY A 33 -11.55 -25.34 -5.09
N LEU A 34 -11.53 -24.28 -4.26
CA LEU A 34 -11.42 -22.90 -4.74
C LEU A 34 -9.96 -22.50 -4.90
N ASN A 35 -9.65 -21.90 -6.05
CA ASN A 35 -8.36 -21.25 -6.27
C ASN A 35 -8.25 -19.99 -5.42
N SER A 36 -7.01 -19.69 -4.98
CA SER A 36 -6.70 -18.44 -4.27
C SER A 36 -5.71 -17.58 -5.05
N ILE A 37 -5.78 -16.27 -4.81
CA ILE A 37 -4.83 -15.30 -5.34
C ILE A 37 -3.53 -15.39 -4.52
N VAL A 38 -2.39 -15.52 -5.19
CA VAL A 38 -1.08 -15.69 -4.57
C VAL A 38 -0.17 -14.52 -5.00
N PRO A 39 -0.04 -13.46 -4.19
CA PRO A 39 0.92 -12.40 -4.47
C PRO A 39 2.35 -12.96 -4.52
N GLY A 40 3.19 -12.38 -5.37
CA GLY A 40 4.52 -12.93 -5.65
C GLY A 40 4.51 -14.30 -6.35
N HIS A 41 3.51 -14.57 -7.20
CA HIS A 41 3.39 -15.87 -7.86
C HIS A 41 4.64 -16.24 -8.68
N GLY A 42 5.26 -17.35 -8.28
CA GLY A 42 6.47 -17.90 -8.90
C GLY A 42 7.76 -17.11 -8.63
N ASP A 43 7.77 -16.21 -7.65
CA ASP A 43 8.97 -15.55 -7.15
C ASP A 43 9.25 -15.98 -5.69
N PRO A 44 10.38 -16.63 -5.40
CA PRO A 44 10.68 -17.12 -4.06
C PRO A 44 10.92 -15.99 -3.04
N ILE A 45 11.55 -14.88 -3.46
CA ILE A 45 11.82 -13.74 -2.57
C ILE A 45 10.51 -13.02 -2.27
N ALA A 46 9.68 -12.77 -3.29
CA ALA A 46 8.36 -12.17 -3.08
C ALA A 46 7.47 -13.03 -2.18
N LYS A 47 7.44 -14.35 -2.39
CA LYS A 47 6.71 -15.29 -1.52
C LYS A 47 7.19 -15.24 -0.08
N TRP A 48 8.50 -15.10 0.12
CA TRP A 48 9.06 -14.92 1.46
C TRP A 48 8.58 -13.59 2.06
N LEU A 49 8.63 -12.48 1.32
CA LEU A 49 8.22 -11.15 1.81
C LEU A 49 6.72 -11.05 2.16
N VAL A 50 5.84 -11.62 1.32
CA VAL A 50 4.39 -11.52 1.49
C VAL A 50 3.86 -12.52 2.52
N GLY A 51 4.45 -13.72 2.54
CA GLY A 51 3.90 -14.87 3.25
C GLY A 51 4.17 -14.87 4.75
N GLY A 52 3.22 -15.39 5.52
CA GLY A 52 3.41 -15.71 6.94
C GLY A 52 2.53 -14.92 7.90
N GLY A 53 2.29 -15.55 9.05
CA GLY A 53 1.70 -14.88 10.22
C GLY A 53 2.68 -13.91 10.89
N VAL A 54 2.20 -13.23 11.93
CA VAL A 54 2.95 -12.20 12.68
C VAL A 54 4.33 -12.70 13.14
N GLY A 55 4.42 -13.93 13.68
CA GLY A 55 5.69 -14.50 14.13
C GLY A 55 6.74 -14.66 13.02
N ARG A 56 6.32 -15.09 11.82
CA ARG A 56 7.23 -15.19 10.67
C ARG A 56 7.71 -13.80 10.23
N ARG A 57 6.86 -12.79 10.29
CA ARG A 57 7.23 -11.40 9.94
C ARG A 57 8.25 -10.80 10.91
N ILE A 58 8.08 -11.05 12.21
CA ILE A 58 9.06 -10.64 13.23
C ILE A 58 10.41 -11.29 12.96
N LEU A 59 10.42 -12.60 12.65
CA LEU A 59 11.64 -13.32 12.30
C LEU A 59 12.30 -12.75 11.03
N GLN A 60 11.54 -12.41 10.00
CA GLN A 60 12.05 -11.81 8.76
C GLN A 60 12.71 -10.45 9.01
N ILE A 61 12.06 -9.59 9.80
CA ILE A 61 12.61 -8.30 10.21
C ILE A 61 13.91 -8.51 11.00
N PHE A 62 13.93 -9.45 11.95
CA PHE A 62 15.12 -9.75 12.73
C PHE A 62 16.28 -10.24 11.86
N ILE A 63 16.04 -11.18 10.93
CA ILE A 63 17.06 -11.67 9.97
C ILE A 63 17.64 -10.50 9.18
N VAL A 64 16.79 -9.60 8.71
CA VAL A 64 17.20 -8.45 7.92
C VAL A 64 17.98 -7.43 8.74
N LEU A 65 17.60 -7.20 10.00
CA LEU A 65 18.35 -6.33 10.91
C LEU A 65 19.73 -6.89 11.25
N VAL A 66 19.84 -8.19 11.51
CA VAL A 66 21.13 -8.86 11.73
C VAL A 66 21.99 -8.77 10.48
N TRP A 67 21.41 -9.01 9.31
CA TRP A 67 22.12 -8.89 8.04
C TRP A 67 22.53 -7.43 7.73
N ALA A 68 21.69 -6.46 8.09
CA ALA A 68 21.99 -5.03 8.05
C ALA A 68 23.14 -4.64 8.99
N ALA A 69 23.51 -5.45 9.99
CA ALA A 69 24.66 -5.17 10.85
C ALA A 69 26.00 -5.67 10.26
N VAL A 70 25.99 -6.51 9.21
CA VAL A 70 27.21 -7.17 8.68
C VAL A 70 28.24 -6.16 8.15
N PRO A 71 27.92 -5.20 7.26
CA PRO A 71 28.88 -4.20 6.80
C PRO A 71 29.44 -3.36 7.96
N ALA A 72 28.60 -2.97 8.91
CA ALA A 72 29.01 -2.23 10.10
C ALA A 72 29.99 -3.04 10.98
N PHE A 73 29.75 -4.35 11.14
CA PHE A 73 30.65 -5.25 11.86
C PHE A 73 31.98 -5.43 11.13
N VAL A 74 31.98 -5.57 9.80
CA VAL A 74 33.21 -5.62 8.99
C VAL A 74 33.99 -4.31 9.14
N ALA A 75 33.32 -3.17 9.03
CA ALA A 75 33.94 -1.86 9.25
C ALA A 75 34.49 -1.68 10.66
N TYR A 76 33.88 -2.31 11.67
CA TYR A 76 34.45 -2.38 13.02
C TYR A 76 35.76 -3.17 13.07
N LEU A 77 35.84 -4.31 12.40
CA LEU A 77 37.09 -5.08 12.29
C LEU A 77 38.18 -4.32 11.53
N GLU A 78 37.80 -3.45 10.58
CA GLU A 78 38.72 -2.57 9.84
C GLU A 78 39.14 -1.32 10.63
N GLY A 79 38.59 -1.08 11.82
CA GLY A 79 38.85 0.13 12.59
C GLY A 79 38.14 1.39 12.07
N ASN A 80 37.17 1.22 11.17
CA ASN A 80 36.41 2.29 10.52
C ASN A 80 35.06 2.61 11.19
N PHE A 81 34.74 1.93 12.30
CA PHE A 81 33.46 2.13 12.99
C PHE A 81 33.31 3.52 13.63
N ARG A 82 34.39 4.01 14.24
CA ARG A 82 34.51 5.37 14.77
C ARG A 82 35.87 5.93 14.37
N ASN A 83 35.93 6.58 13.22
CA ASN A 83 37.18 7.02 12.61
C ASN A 83 37.05 8.47 12.15
N GLY A 84 37.69 9.40 12.88
CA GLY A 84 37.64 10.84 12.60
C GLY A 84 38.28 11.26 11.27
N ASN A 85 39.03 10.37 10.62
CA ASN A 85 39.59 10.62 9.30
C ASN A 85 38.59 10.33 8.16
N LEU A 86 37.45 9.70 8.47
CA LEU A 86 36.37 9.40 7.53
C LEU A 86 35.21 10.38 7.71
N SER A 87 34.55 10.73 6.60
CA SER A 87 33.37 11.59 6.61
C SER A 87 32.35 11.10 5.57
N PRO A 88 31.30 10.34 5.99
CA PRO A 88 31.04 9.86 7.35
C PRO A 88 31.80 8.56 7.70
N ASP A 89 31.96 8.30 9.01
CA ASP A 89 32.21 6.96 9.55
C ASP A 89 30.87 6.18 9.74
N VAL A 90 30.94 4.91 10.15
CA VAL A 90 29.74 4.04 10.27
C VAL A 90 28.70 4.63 11.23
N LEU A 91 29.14 5.21 12.35
CA LEU A 91 28.25 5.75 13.37
C LEU A 91 27.56 7.04 12.91
N GLN A 92 28.26 7.87 12.16
CA GLN A 92 27.75 9.13 11.64
C GLN A 92 26.93 8.97 10.36
N ASP A 93 27.02 7.81 9.68
CA ASP A 93 26.26 7.51 8.47
C ASP A 93 24.78 7.20 8.77
N ALA A 94 24.04 8.25 9.14
CA ALA A 94 22.60 8.16 9.37
C ALA A 94 21.83 7.66 8.13
N GLY A 95 22.40 7.80 6.94
CA GLY A 95 21.81 7.35 5.68
C GLY A 95 21.78 5.83 5.60
N TYR A 96 22.91 5.20 5.93
CA TYR A 96 23.02 3.75 6.07
C TYR A 96 21.98 3.21 7.06
N TRP A 97 21.96 3.74 8.29
CA TRP A 97 21.03 3.26 9.33
C TRP A 97 19.57 3.50 8.94
N ASN A 98 19.24 4.64 8.34
CA ASN A 98 17.90 4.92 7.84
C ASN A 98 17.47 3.91 6.76
N GLN A 99 18.35 3.55 5.82
CA GLN A 99 18.00 2.63 4.75
C GLN A 99 17.85 1.19 5.24
N TYR A 100 18.77 0.69 6.07
CA TYR A 100 18.85 -0.74 6.38
C TYR A 100 18.27 -1.13 7.73
N ALA A 101 18.36 -0.26 8.73
CA ALA A 101 17.76 -0.53 10.04
C ALA A 101 16.31 -0.05 10.13
N LEU A 102 15.90 0.95 9.33
CA LEU A 102 14.54 1.47 9.33
C LEU A 102 13.77 1.12 8.04
N ALA A 103 14.23 1.60 6.88
CA ALA A 103 13.45 1.53 5.65
C ALA A 103 13.18 0.10 5.19
N LEU A 104 14.20 -0.75 5.25
CA LEU A 104 14.08 -2.13 4.80
C LEU A 104 13.10 -2.97 5.66
N PRO A 105 13.23 -3.01 7.01
CA PRO A 105 12.21 -3.62 7.87
C PRO A 105 10.80 -3.08 7.66
N VAL A 106 10.66 -1.75 7.54
CA VAL A 106 9.38 -1.10 7.28
C VAL A 106 8.81 -1.53 5.93
N GLY A 107 9.62 -1.59 4.88
CA GLY A 107 9.21 -2.08 3.56
C GLY A 107 8.68 -3.51 3.59
N ILE A 108 9.36 -4.42 4.30
CA ILE A 108 8.93 -5.81 4.48
C ILE A 108 7.58 -5.86 5.22
N LEU A 109 7.44 -5.10 6.31
CA LEU A 109 6.21 -5.03 7.07
C LEU A 109 5.05 -4.52 6.21
N LEU A 110 5.27 -3.46 5.43
CA LEU A 110 4.26 -2.86 4.55
C LEU A 110 3.84 -3.81 3.42
N ILE A 111 4.79 -4.51 2.79
CA ILE A 111 4.51 -5.55 1.80
C ILE A 111 3.60 -6.63 2.40
N ALA A 112 3.97 -7.15 3.58
CA ALA A 112 3.21 -8.22 4.24
C ALA A 112 1.83 -7.74 4.74
N MET A 113 1.71 -6.47 5.13
CA MET A 113 0.44 -5.87 5.56
C MET A 113 -0.52 -5.68 4.38
N TYR A 114 -0.03 -5.11 3.28
CA TYR A 114 -0.87 -4.79 2.11
C TYR A 114 -1.11 -6.03 1.24
N PHE A 115 -0.06 -6.59 0.64
CA PHE A 115 -0.20 -7.71 -0.30
C PHE A 115 -0.62 -8.99 0.41
N GLY A 116 -0.22 -9.20 1.65
CA GLY A 116 -0.70 -10.35 2.44
C GLY A 116 -2.19 -10.29 2.77
N ARG A 117 -2.82 -9.11 2.72
CA ARG A 117 -4.26 -8.91 2.99
C ARG A 117 -5.10 -8.76 1.71
N LEU A 118 -4.49 -8.37 0.59
CA LEU A 118 -5.20 -8.15 -0.66
C LEU A 118 -6.07 -9.36 -1.11
N PRO A 119 -5.57 -10.61 -1.11
CA PRO A 119 -6.39 -11.76 -1.50
C PRO A 119 -7.63 -11.97 -0.62
N SER A 120 -7.50 -11.80 0.70
CA SER A 120 -8.63 -11.98 1.61
C SER A 120 -9.65 -10.86 1.46
N VAL A 121 -9.19 -9.62 1.18
CA VAL A 121 -10.10 -8.50 0.86
C VAL A 121 -10.87 -8.77 -0.43
N ILE A 122 -10.24 -9.31 -1.47
CA ILE A 122 -10.95 -9.65 -2.70
C ILE A 122 -11.92 -10.80 -2.47
N ALA A 123 -11.55 -11.81 -1.69
CA ALA A 123 -12.44 -12.91 -1.31
C ALA A 123 -13.64 -12.42 -0.49
N GLU A 124 -13.43 -11.53 0.49
CA GLU A 124 -14.47 -10.91 1.30
C GLU A 124 -15.45 -10.10 0.45
N LEU A 125 -14.94 -9.38 -0.56
CA LEU A 125 -15.78 -8.68 -1.52
C LEU A 125 -16.58 -9.66 -2.40
N ALA A 126 -15.96 -10.74 -2.86
CA ALA A 126 -16.58 -11.73 -3.73
C ALA A 126 -17.68 -12.56 -3.03
N SER A 127 -17.51 -12.83 -1.73
CA SER A 127 -18.51 -13.52 -0.91
C SER A 127 -19.59 -12.59 -0.36
N SER A 128 -19.39 -11.26 -0.44
CA SER A 128 -20.40 -10.30 -0.03
C SER A 128 -21.58 -10.29 -1.00
N SER A 129 -22.79 -9.96 -0.50
CA SER A 129 -23.98 -9.75 -1.33
C SER A 129 -23.88 -8.59 -2.33
N THR A 130 -22.74 -7.88 -2.34
CA THR A 130 -22.44 -6.78 -3.26
C THR A 130 -22.08 -7.28 -4.65
N PHE A 131 -21.52 -8.49 -4.79
CA PHE A 131 -21.09 -9.03 -6.06
C PHE A 131 -21.75 -10.39 -6.32
N GLU A 132 -22.36 -10.53 -7.50
CA GLU A 132 -22.88 -11.81 -7.97
C GLU A 132 -21.73 -12.55 -8.68
N VAL A 133 -21.03 -13.44 -7.96
CA VAL A 133 -19.90 -14.22 -8.48
C VAL A 133 -20.16 -15.70 -8.27
N THR A 134 -20.10 -16.50 -9.34
CA THR A 134 -20.20 -17.96 -9.23
C THR A 134 -18.86 -18.61 -8.91
N VAL A 135 -18.87 -19.84 -8.41
CA VAL A 135 -17.64 -20.61 -8.13
C VAL A 135 -16.76 -20.77 -9.38
N GLY A 136 -17.36 -21.04 -10.55
CA GLY A 136 -16.63 -21.18 -11.82
C GLY A 136 -15.96 -19.87 -12.25
N GLU A 137 -16.69 -18.76 -12.14
CA GLU A 137 -16.18 -17.41 -12.43
C GLU A 137 -15.03 -17.02 -11.50
N TRP A 138 -15.16 -17.31 -10.20
CA TRP A 138 -14.12 -17.06 -9.21
C TRP A 138 -12.83 -17.83 -9.54
N ASN A 139 -12.95 -19.11 -9.86
CA ASN A 139 -11.79 -19.94 -10.21
C ASN A 139 -11.07 -19.45 -11.46
N LEU A 140 -11.82 -19.04 -12.48
CA LEU A 140 -11.26 -18.44 -13.69
C LEU A 140 -10.56 -17.11 -13.38
N TYR A 141 -11.17 -16.28 -12.55
CA TYR A 141 -10.62 -15.01 -12.12
C TYR A 141 -9.34 -15.18 -11.31
N CYS A 142 -9.29 -16.08 -10.32
CA CYS A 142 -8.08 -16.39 -9.56
C CYS A 142 -6.94 -16.86 -10.47
N LYS A 143 -7.23 -17.66 -11.49
CA LYS A 143 -6.24 -18.08 -12.49
C LYS A 143 -5.71 -16.88 -13.27
N GLN A 144 -6.58 -15.98 -13.74
CA GLN A 144 -6.17 -14.75 -14.43
C GLN A 144 -5.37 -13.81 -13.52
N ALA A 145 -5.79 -13.65 -12.26
CA ALA A 145 -5.11 -12.82 -11.28
C ALA A 145 -3.68 -13.33 -11.01
N ASN A 146 -3.51 -14.65 -10.84
CA ASN A 146 -2.20 -15.28 -10.66
C ASN A 146 -1.33 -15.17 -11.92
N GLN A 147 -1.91 -15.15 -13.13
CA GLN A 147 -1.17 -14.87 -14.36
C GLN A 147 -0.67 -13.41 -14.43
N ILE A 148 -1.47 -12.46 -13.94
CA ILE A 148 -1.08 -11.04 -13.88
C ILE A 148 0.04 -10.83 -12.84
N LEU A 149 -0.14 -11.35 -11.61
CA LEU A 149 0.84 -11.24 -10.53
C LEU A 149 2.13 -12.02 -10.85
N GLY A 150 2.00 -13.14 -11.54
CA GLY A 150 3.13 -13.96 -12.01
C GLY A 150 3.70 -13.53 -13.37
N ALA A 151 3.25 -12.40 -13.93
CA ALA A 151 3.66 -11.98 -15.26
C ALA A 151 5.17 -11.71 -15.31
N ARG A 152 5.78 -12.02 -16.46
CA ARG A 152 7.23 -11.88 -16.66
C ARG A 152 7.72 -10.46 -16.40
N TRP A 153 6.94 -9.44 -16.74
CA TRP A 153 7.32 -8.04 -16.53
C TRP A 153 7.35 -7.64 -15.05
N VAL A 154 6.47 -8.21 -14.21
CA VAL A 154 6.48 -7.98 -12.75
C VAL A 154 7.73 -8.60 -12.14
N ARG A 155 7.98 -9.87 -12.46
CA ARG A 155 9.13 -10.62 -11.91
C ARG A 155 10.45 -10.07 -12.42
N TRP A 156 10.68 -10.13 -13.74
CA TRP A 156 11.96 -9.74 -14.32
C TRP A 156 12.17 -8.23 -14.28
N GLY A 157 11.12 -7.42 -14.34
CA GLY A 157 11.22 -5.97 -14.16
C GLY A 157 11.77 -5.62 -12.79
N THR A 158 11.27 -6.28 -11.73
CA THR A 158 11.78 -6.09 -10.37
C THR A 158 13.27 -6.39 -10.25
N TYR A 159 13.72 -7.59 -10.70
CA TYR A 159 15.14 -7.94 -10.64
C TYR A 159 16.02 -7.01 -11.49
N SER A 160 15.59 -6.71 -12.72
CA SER A 160 16.38 -5.92 -13.67
C SER A 160 16.62 -4.51 -13.14
N VAL A 161 15.55 -3.83 -12.70
CA VAL A 161 15.67 -2.46 -12.16
C VAL A 161 16.52 -2.46 -10.88
N SER A 162 16.34 -3.44 -9.99
CA SER A 162 17.11 -3.53 -8.75
C SER A 162 18.60 -3.75 -8.99
N ILE A 163 18.97 -4.58 -9.95
CA ILE A 163 20.37 -4.80 -10.34
C ILE A 163 20.97 -3.54 -10.96
N VAL A 164 20.24 -2.85 -11.86
CA VAL A 164 20.71 -1.60 -12.47
C VAL A 164 20.96 -0.53 -11.40
N VAL A 165 20.03 -0.36 -10.45
CA VAL A 165 20.18 0.61 -9.36
C VAL A 165 21.32 0.21 -8.41
N MET A 166 21.46 -1.08 -8.08
CA MET A 166 22.58 -1.58 -7.28
C MET A 166 23.92 -1.26 -7.93
N VAL A 167 24.09 -1.55 -9.23
CA VAL A 167 25.34 -1.28 -9.97
C VAL A 167 25.63 0.22 -10.00
N PHE A 168 24.62 1.04 -10.27
CA PHE A 168 24.75 2.50 -10.26
C PHE A 168 25.21 3.03 -8.89
N LEU A 169 24.58 2.60 -7.80
CA LEU A 169 24.92 3.04 -6.44
C LEU A 169 26.26 2.50 -5.98
N ALA A 170 26.60 1.26 -6.35
CA ALA A 170 27.91 0.72 -6.09
C ALA A 170 29.00 1.57 -6.75
N PHE A 171 28.80 1.95 -8.02
CA PHE A 171 29.72 2.83 -8.69
C PHE A 171 29.82 4.20 -8.00
N ALA A 172 28.67 4.81 -7.69
CA ALA A 172 28.62 6.15 -7.09
C ALA A 172 29.22 6.23 -5.66
N TRP A 173 28.97 5.23 -4.81
CA TRP A 173 29.27 5.31 -3.37
C TRP A 173 30.37 4.36 -2.89
N ILE A 174 30.66 3.27 -3.60
CA ILE A 174 31.69 2.30 -3.20
C ILE A 174 32.97 2.51 -4.03
N PHE A 175 32.83 2.72 -5.35
CA PHE A 175 33.97 2.78 -6.25
C PHE A 175 34.43 4.19 -6.62
N ALA A 176 33.56 5.21 -6.58
CA ALA A 176 33.90 6.57 -7.03
C ALA A 176 34.33 7.51 -5.90
N THR A 177 33.81 7.35 -4.69
CA THR A 177 34.11 8.23 -3.55
C THR A 177 35.39 7.82 -2.82
N GLN A 178 36.01 8.77 -2.12
CA GLN A 178 37.13 8.55 -1.19
C GLN A 178 36.78 9.14 0.17
N GLY A 179 37.49 8.72 1.23
CA GLY A 179 37.30 9.22 2.59
C GLY A 179 36.02 8.74 3.27
N LYS A 180 35.44 7.62 2.81
CA LYS A 180 34.21 7.02 3.37
C LYS A 180 34.45 5.59 3.81
N TRP A 181 33.77 5.17 4.87
CA TRP A 181 33.91 3.81 5.41
C TRP A 181 33.50 2.70 4.41
N LEU A 182 32.68 3.02 3.40
CA LEU A 182 32.26 2.10 2.34
C LEU A 182 33.20 2.07 1.11
N SER A 183 34.18 2.96 1.03
CA SER A 183 35.01 3.15 -0.17
C SER A 183 36.10 2.09 -0.28
N ILE A 184 36.09 1.33 -1.39
CA ILE A 184 37.15 0.35 -1.69
C ILE A 184 38.47 1.03 -2.03
N ARG A 185 38.44 2.29 -2.52
CA ARG A 185 39.66 3.04 -2.84
C ARG A 185 40.52 3.32 -1.62
N ASP A 186 39.90 3.37 -0.44
CA ASP A 186 40.58 3.59 0.84
C ASP A 186 41.00 2.26 1.50
N GLY A 187 40.84 1.13 0.80
CA GLY A 187 41.16 -0.21 1.31
C GLY A 187 40.06 -0.87 2.16
N ASN A 188 38.86 -0.27 2.21
CA ASN A 188 37.76 -0.76 3.03
C ASN A 188 36.94 -1.83 2.29
N PHE A 189 36.85 -3.04 2.84
CA PHE A 189 36.07 -4.15 2.27
C PHE A 189 34.61 -4.12 2.71
N ALA A 190 34.26 -3.37 3.77
CA ALA A 190 32.88 -3.22 4.24
C ALA A 190 31.90 -2.85 3.12
N GLY A 191 32.33 -2.04 2.14
CA GLY A 191 31.55 -1.68 0.96
C GLY A 191 31.10 -2.87 0.10
N LEU A 192 31.89 -3.94 -0.01
CA LEU A 192 31.50 -5.13 -0.80
C LEU A 192 30.33 -5.89 -0.15
N PHE A 193 30.29 -5.92 1.18
CA PHE A 193 29.18 -6.52 1.93
C PHE A 193 27.89 -5.70 1.83
N GLN A 194 27.98 -4.45 1.37
CA GLN A 194 26.85 -3.58 1.10
C GLN A 194 26.08 -3.95 -0.17
N LEU A 195 26.75 -4.55 -1.17
CA LEU A 195 26.16 -4.80 -2.48
C LEU A 195 24.88 -5.63 -2.45
N PRO A 196 24.82 -6.78 -1.75
CA PRO A 196 23.58 -7.54 -1.72
C PRO A 196 22.49 -6.80 -0.91
N GLN A 197 22.85 -5.91 0.03
CA GLN A 197 21.90 -5.03 0.72
C GLN A 197 21.30 -3.98 -0.22
N TYR A 198 22.09 -3.34 -1.07
CA TYR A 198 21.56 -2.48 -2.14
C TYR A 198 20.58 -3.26 -3.01
N PHE A 199 20.99 -4.41 -3.53
CA PHE A 199 20.08 -5.24 -4.34
C PHE A 199 18.76 -5.51 -3.63
N PHE A 200 18.80 -5.94 -2.37
CA PHE A 200 17.61 -6.36 -1.65
C PHE A 200 16.70 -5.18 -1.27
N LEU A 201 17.25 -4.03 -0.89
CA LEU A 201 16.48 -2.81 -0.64
C LEU A 201 15.74 -2.35 -1.89
N TYR A 202 16.45 -2.26 -3.01
CA TYR A 202 15.83 -1.84 -4.26
C TYR A 202 14.90 -2.90 -4.83
N TYR A 203 15.15 -4.18 -4.55
CA TYR A 203 14.21 -5.26 -4.82
C TYR A 203 12.89 -5.05 -4.08
N VAL A 204 12.92 -4.74 -2.78
CA VAL A 204 11.72 -4.45 -1.98
C VAL A 204 10.93 -3.27 -2.55
N ILE A 205 11.61 -2.17 -2.92
CA ILE A 205 10.98 -0.97 -3.49
C ILE A 205 10.38 -1.26 -4.87
N CYS A 206 11.15 -1.90 -5.76
CA CYS A 206 10.70 -2.23 -7.11
C CYS A 206 9.55 -3.24 -7.06
N PHE A 207 9.68 -4.31 -6.27
CA PHE A 207 8.65 -5.31 -6.07
C PHE A 207 7.34 -4.66 -5.64
N THR A 208 7.40 -3.79 -4.63
CA THR A 208 6.21 -3.05 -4.16
C THR A 208 5.56 -2.27 -5.30
N THR A 209 6.36 -1.54 -6.09
CA THR A 209 5.87 -0.71 -7.20
C THR A 209 5.22 -1.56 -8.30
N PHE A 210 5.90 -2.59 -8.79
CA PHE A 210 5.38 -3.49 -9.83
C PHE A 210 4.15 -4.25 -9.35
N GLU A 211 4.16 -4.73 -8.10
CA GLU A 211 3.06 -5.49 -7.51
C GLU A 211 1.83 -4.61 -7.23
N ILE A 212 1.99 -3.31 -6.94
CA ILE A 212 0.86 -2.35 -6.87
C ILE A 212 0.19 -2.19 -8.23
N VAL A 213 0.98 -2.04 -9.29
CA VAL A 213 0.44 -1.94 -10.65
C VAL A 213 -0.28 -3.24 -11.03
N ALA A 214 0.31 -4.40 -10.73
CA ALA A 214 -0.32 -5.69 -10.94
C ALA A 214 -1.62 -5.83 -10.11
N SER A 215 -1.60 -5.43 -8.84
CA SER A 215 -2.77 -5.43 -7.94
C SER A 215 -3.89 -4.53 -8.46
N TYR A 216 -3.55 -3.37 -9.02
CA TYR A 216 -4.52 -2.50 -9.70
C TYR A 216 -5.18 -3.21 -10.89
N LEU A 217 -4.40 -3.92 -11.72
CA LEU A 217 -4.95 -4.67 -12.86
C LEU A 217 -5.84 -5.84 -12.39
N VAL A 218 -5.46 -6.52 -11.31
CA VAL A 218 -6.25 -7.57 -10.67
C VAL A 218 -7.58 -7.00 -10.16
N LEU A 219 -7.56 -5.92 -9.37
CA LEU A 219 -8.76 -5.23 -8.89
C LEU A 219 -9.63 -4.75 -10.05
N ARG A 220 -9.03 -4.16 -11.10
CA ARG A 220 -9.76 -3.75 -12.31
C ARG A 220 -10.44 -4.93 -13.00
N GLY A 221 -9.83 -6.11 -12.98
CA GLY A 221 -10.44 -7.35 -13.46
C GLY A 221 -11.64 -7.75 -12.60
N PHE A 222 -11.49 -7.71 -11.28
CA PHE A 222 -12.55 -8.05 -10.32
C PHE A 222 -13.80 -7.20 -10.48
N PHE A 223 -13.65 -5.88 -10.60
CA PHE A 223 -14.79 -4.97 -10.74
C PHE A 223 -15.59 -5.14 -12.04
N LYS A 224 -15.19 -6.02 -12.96
CA LYS A 224 -16.00 -6.39 -14.12
C LYS A 224 -17.19 -7.29 -13.78
N PHE A 225 -17.17 -7.96 -12.62
CA PHE A 225 -18.31 -8.74 -12.16
C PHE A 225 -19.53 -7.87 -11.94
N LYS A 226 -20.72 -8.48 -12.02
CA LYS A 226 -21.97 -7.78 -11.78
C LYS A 226 -22.02 -7.34 -10.32
N SER A 227 -21.82 -6.05 -10.10
CA SER A 227 -21.80 -5.43 -8.79
C SER A 227 -23.13 -4.75 -8.49
N ASN A 228 -23.82 -5.16 -7.45
CA ASN A 228 -24.93 -4.45 -6.86
C ASN A 228 -24.44 -3.61 -5.67
N ILE A 229 -23.63 -2.58 -5.95
CA ILE A 229 -23.19 -1.62 -4.92
C ILE A 229 -24.42 -0.91 -4.38
N GLN A 230 -24.77 -1.20 -3.12
CA GLN A 230 -25.95 -0.67 -2.44
C GLN A 230 -25.57 0.61 -1.68
N PRO A 231 -25.94 1.81 -2.14
CA PRO A 231 -25.52 3.03 -1.45
C PRO A 231 -26.06 3.15 -0.02
N LEU A 232 -27.12 2.40 0.30
CA LEU A 232 -27.72 2.31 1.63
C LEU A 232 -27.14 1.18 2.49
N HIS A 233 -26.05 0.55 2.07
CA HIS A 233 -25.39 -0.50 2.85
C HIS A 233 -24.95 0.04 4.22
N PRO A 234 -25.07 -0.73 5.32
CA PRO A 234 -24.78 -0.27 6.69
C PRO A 234 -23.33 0.20 6.90
N ASP A 235 -22.41 -0.15 6.00
CA ASP A 235 -21.02 0.32 6.03
C ASP A 235 -20.83 1.77 5.55
N GLY A 236 -21.86 2.39 4.98
CA GLY A 236 -21.82 3.73 4.39
C GLY A 236 -20.90 3.86 3.17
N ARG A 237 -20.44 2.73 2.61
CA ARG A 237 -19.47 2.64 1.50
C ARG A 237 -19.92 1.65 0.42
N GLY A 238 -21.15 1.19 0.49
CA GLY A 238 -21.77 0.34 -0.52
C GLY A 238 -21.20 -1.07 -0.57
N GLY A 239 -20.81 -1.62 0.59
CA GLY A 239 -20.21 -2.96 0.70
C GLY A 239 -18.71 -2.98 0.40
N LEU A 240 -18.09 -1.82 0.17
CA LEU A 240 -16.66 -1.69 -0.16
C LEU A 240 -15.79 -1.28 1.03
N ALA A 241 -16.31 -1.35 2.27
CA ALA A 241 -15.54 -1.13 3.49
C ALA A 241 -14.20 -1.90 3.55
N PRO A 242 -14.10 -3.18 3.14
CA PRO A 242 -12.84 -3.93 3.17
C PRO A 242 -11.74 -3.27 2.32
N LEU A 243 -12.09 -2.77 1.13
CA LEU A 243 -11.17 -2.05 0.26
C LEU A 243 -10.74 -0.71 0.88
N GLY A 244 -11.65 -0.03 1.58
CA GLY A 244 -11.32 1.18 2.33
C GLY A 244 -10.33 0.93 3.48
N LYS A 245 -10.43 -0.20 4.19
CA LYS A 245 -9.45 -0.61 5.22
C LYS A 245 -8.08 -0.87 4.59
N LEU A 246 -8.05 -1.53 3.43
CA LEU A 246 -6.82 -1.78 2.68
C LEU A 246 -6.16 -0.47 2.21
N SER A 247 -6.95 0.49 1.73
CA SER A 247 -6.45 1.83 1.36
C SER A 247 -5.84 2.58 2.56
N MET A 248 -6.41 2.44 3.77
CA MET A 248 -5.83 3.05 4.97
C MET A 248 -4.43 2.51 5.30
N GLN A 249 -4.17 1.23 5.01
CA GLN A 249 -2.83 0.63 5.17
C GLN A 249 -1.83 1.22 4.17
N LEU A 250 -2.26 1.55 2.94
CA LEU A 250 -1.42 2.27 1.98
C LEU A 250 -1.10 3.69 2.44
N ASN A 251 -2.03 4.39 3.10
CA ASN A 251 -1.74 5.73 3.65
C ASN A 251 -0.63 5.66 4.69
N LEU A 252 -0.68 4.67 5.58
CA LEU A 252 0.38 4.42 6.54
C LEU A 252 1.72 4.14 5.83
N ALA A 253 1.70 3.36 4.75
CA ALA A 253 2.88 3.10 3.93
C ALA A 253 3.48 4.40 3.36
N VAL A 254 2.65 5.27 2.77
CA VAL A 254 3.07 6.56 2.21
C VAL A 254 3.64 7.49 3.28
N PHE A 255 3.03 7.53 4.46
CA PHE A 255 3.54 8.31 5.59
C PHE A 255 4.92 7.82 6.04
N LEU A 256 5.06 6.52 6.31
CA LEU A 256 6.34 5.95 6.75
C LEU A 256 7.44 6.12 5.69
N PHE A 257 7.10 5.93 4.42
CA PHE A 257 8.03 6.16 3.31
C PHE A 257 8.45 7.65 3.22
N GLY A 258 7.55 8.57 3.57
CA GLY A 258 7.86 10.00 3.67
C GLY A 258 8.85 10.30 4.78
N VAL A 259 8.65 9.72 5.97
CA VAL A 259 9.59 9.86 7.10
C VAL A 259 10.97 9.35 6.71
N ILE A 260 11.05 8.14 6.13
CA ILE A 260 12.31 7.55 5.64
C ILE A 260 12.98 8.44 4.59
N SER A 261 12.22 8.92 3.61
CA SER A 261 12.74 9.77 2.53
C SER A 261 13.27 11.08 3.07
N GLY A 262 12.58 11.67 4.04
CA GLY A 262 13.01 12.91 4.66
C GLY A 262 14.24 12.76 5.56
N ILE A 263 14.40 11.64 6.29
CA ILE A 263 15.67 11.32 6.99
C ILE A 263 16.81 11.16 5.96
N GLY A 264 16.51 10.55 4.81
CA GLY A 264 17.44 10.45 3.69
C GLY A 264 17.91 11.83 3.20
N LEU A 265 16.98 12.73 2.91
CA LEU A 265 17.27 14.12 2.50
C LEU A 265 18.07 14.86 3.57
N TYR A 266 17.67 14.75 4.85
CA TYR A 266 18.40 15.33 5.96
C TYR A 266 19.85 14.84 5.99
N THR A 267 20.06 13.53 5.84
CA THR A 267 21.42 12.95 5.82
C THR A 267 22.23 13.48 4.65
N THR A 268 21.65 13.56 3.45
CA THR A 268 22.37 14.07 2.28
C THR A 268 22.77 15.54 2.47
N VAL A 269 21.88 16.38 3.01
CA VAL A 269 22.17 17.81 3.21
C VAL A 269 23.14 18.06 4.36
N PHE A 270 22.90 17.49 5.54
CA PHE A 270 23.63 17.84 6.75
C PHE A 270 24.81 16.94 7.06
N VAL A 271 24.75 15.65 6.73
CA VAL A 271 25.85 14.71 7.00
C VAL A 271 26.84 14.69 5.84
N HIS A 272 26.33 14.72 4.61
CA HIS A 272 27.19 14.69 3.41
C HIS A 272 27.54 16.07 2.86
N ASN A 273 27.05 17.16 3.49
CA ASN A 273 27.25 18.55 3.06
C ASN A 273 26.88 18.81 1.59
N GLU A 274 25.91 18.06 1.05
CA GLU A 274 25.43 18.28 -0.31
C GLU A 274 24.43 19.45 -0.34
N PRO A 275 24.42 20.26 -1.41
CA PRO A 275 23.40 21.29 -1.58
C PRO A 275 21.98 20.71 -1.48
N ALA A 276 21.06 21.43 -0.82
CA ALA A 276 19.66 21.00 -0.71
C ALA A 276 19.00 20.73 -2.07
N LEU A 277 19.41 21.47 -3.10
CA LEU A 277 18.95 21.32 -4.48
C LEU A 277 19.91 20.49 -5.36
N SER A 278 20.73 19.62 -4.76
CA SER A 278 21.54 18.66 -5.52
C SER A 278 20.64 17.74 -6.36
N HIS A 279 21.17 17.26 -7.48
CA HIS A 279 20.44 16.36 -8.39
C HIS A 279 19.88 15.13 -7.65
N MET A 280 20.64 14.57 -6.70
CA MET A 280 20.22 13.42 -5.90
C MET A 280 19.03 13.76 -5.00
N ASN A 281 19.05 14.91 -4.33
CA ASN A 281 17.95 15.36 -3.47
C ASN A 281 16.67 15.61 -4.29
N VAL A 282 16.80 16.22 -5.47
CA VAL A 282 15.67 16.39 -6.39
C VAL A 282 15.11 15.04 -6.84
N ILE A 283 15.96 14.08 -7.19
CA ILE A 283 15.53 12.72 -7.56
C ILE A 283 14.78 12.05 -6.42
N ILE A 284 15.27 12.15 -5.16
CA ILE A 284 14.60 11.58 -3.99
C ILE A 284 13.21 12.18 -3.80
N VAL A 285 13.09 13.52 -3.82
CA VAL A 285 11.81 14.22 -3.64
C VAL A 285 10.82 13.86 -4.75
N VAL A 286 11.26 13.92 -6.01
CA VAL A 286 10.41 13.60 -7.17
C VAL A 286 9.98 12.13 -7.14
N SER A 287 10.89 11.21 -6.85
CA SER A 287 10.59 9.79 -6.73
C SER A 287 9.62 9.51 -5.59
N TYR A 288 9.77 10.21 -4.46
CA TYR A 288 8.83 10.15 -3.35
C TYR A 288 7.43 10.61 -3.75
N LEU A 289 7.30 11.78 -4.38
CA LEU A 289 6.01 12.33 -4.79
C LEU A 289 5.29 11.44 -5.82
N ILE A 290 6.02 10.94 -6.82
CA ILE A 290 5.49 10.03 -7.84
C ILE A 290 5.12 8.68 -7.20
N GLY A 291 6.00 8.13 -6.37
CA GLY A 291 5.79 6.86 -5.69
C GLY A 291 4.58 6.92 -4.75
N ALA A 292 4.52 7.94 -3.88
CA ALA A 292 3.41 8.19 -2.97
C ALA A 292 2.08 8.35 -3.70
N SER A 293 2.06 9.14 -4.79
CA SER A 293 0.86 9.35 -5.60
C SER A 293 0.40 8.04 -6.26
N THR A 294 1.33 7.26 -6.82
CA THR A 294 1.03 5.96 -7.43
C THR A 294 0.49 4.98 -6.38
N LEU A 295 1.17 4.86 -5.24
CA LEU A 295 0.78 4.03 -4.10
C LEU A 295 -0.63 4.34 -3.60
N PHE A 296 -0.95 5.62 -3.45
CA PHE A 296 -2.21 6.06 -2.85
C PHE A 296 -3.38 6.01 -3.84
N PHE A 297 -3.21 6.55 -5.04
CA PHE A 297 -4.33 6.72 -5.97
C PHE A 297 -4.62 5.48 -6.82
N LEU A 298 -3.59 4.71 -7.20
CA LEU A 298 -3.77 3.68 -8.23
C LEU A 298 -4.73 2.56 -7.79
N PRO A 299 -4.60 1.93 -6.61
CA PRO A 299 -5.49 0.82 -6.25
C PRO A 299 -6.97 1.25 -6.07
N PRO A 300 -7.30 2.33 -5.33
CA PRO A 300 -8.69 2.79 -5.19
C PRO A 300 -9.29 3.30 -6.49
N TYR A 301 -8.47 3.77 -7.44
CA TYR A 301 -8.96 4.25 -8.73
C TYR A 301 -9.73 3.17 -9.50
N ALA A 302 -9.35 1.89 -9.37
CA ALA A 302 -10.09 0.78 -9.98
C ALA A 302 -11.56 0.71 -9.50
N ALA A 303 -11.81 0.96 -8.22
CA ALA A 303 -13.15 0.94 -7.63
C ALA A 303 -13.95 2.22 -7.91
N SER A 304 -13.26 3.35 -8.04
CA SER A 304 -13.87 4.70 -8.13
C SER A 304 -14.92 4.81 -9.23
N ARG A 305 -14.65 4.23 -10.42
CA ARG A 305 -15.55 4.29 -11.57
C ARG A 305 -16.85 3.53 -11.31
N HIS A 306 -16.75 2.35 -10.70
CA HIS A 306 -17.91 1.52 -10.38
C HIS A 306 -18.75 2.17 -9.27
N MET A 307 -18.11 2.67 -8.21
CA MET A 307 -18.79 3.42 -7.15
C MET A 307 -19.55 4.64 -7.70
N ARG A 308 -18.92 5.43 -8.57
CA ARG A 308 -19.55 6.61 -9.18
C ARG A 308 -20.76 6.22 -10.02
N ASN A 309 -20.64 5.18 -10.84
CA ASN A 309 -21.73 4.73 -11.69
C ASN A 309 -22.91 4.21 -10.87
N SER A 310 -22.66 3.39 -9.84
CA SER A 310 -23.71 2.88 -8.96
C SER A 310 -24.39 3.98 -8.15
N LYS A 311 -23.61 4.96 -7.66
CA LYS A 311 -24.16 6.15 -7.00
C LYS A 311 -25.09 6.93 -7.93
N MET A 312 -24.65 7.22 -9.16
CA MET A 312 -25.47 7.93 -10.14
C MET A 312 -26.73 7.15 -10.52
N ALA A 313 -26.61 5.84 -10.76
CA ALA A 313 -27.75 4.99 -11.06
C ALA A 313 -28.79 4.98 -9.92
N ALA A 314 -28.34 4.95 -8.67
CA ALA A 314 -29.24 5.01 -7.53
C ALA A 314 -29.91 6.39 -7.37
N LEU A 315 -29.17 7.48 -7.56
CA LEU A 315 -29.71 8.84 -7.55
C LEU A 315 -30.76 9.03 -8.66
N HIS A 316 -30.52 8.50 -9.86
CA HIS A 316 -31.50 8.53 -10.95
C HIS A 316 -32.78 7.77 -10.57
N ARG A 317 -32.68 6.57 -10.00
CA ARG A 317 -33.87 5.82 -9.55
C ARG A 317 -34.69 6.57 -8.50
N ILE A 318 -34.01 7.24 -7.56
CA ILE A 318 -34.69 8.08 -6.57
C ILE A 318 -35.37 9.27 -7.24
N ASN A 319 -34.67 9.96 -8.15
CA ASN A 319 -35.22 11.10 -8.87
C ASN A 319 -36.44 10.72 -9.72
N ASP A 320 -36.40 9.58 -10.40
CA ASP A 320 -37.53 9.07 -11.19
C ASP A 320 -38.74 8.77 -10.29
N ARG A 321 -38.51 8.15 -9.12
CA ARG A 321 -39.58 7.88 -8.16
C ARG A 321 -40.13 9.16 -7.52
N PHE A 322 -39.26 10.11 -7.22
CA PHE A 322 -39.64 11.43 -6.70
C PHE A 322 -40.48 12.20 -7.71
N SER A 323 -40.09 12.20 -8.99
CA SER A 323 -40.84 12.86 -10.07
C SER A 323 -42.25 12.28 -10.20
N LYS A 324 -42.38 10.94 -10.19
CA LYS A 324 -43.68 10.25 -10.21
C LYS A 324 -44.56 10.55 -8.99
N LEU A 325 -43.97 10.65 -7.80
CA LEU A 325 -44.72 11.02 -6.59
C LEU A 325 -45.15 12.48 -6.63
N ASN A 326 -44.30 13.36 -7.14
CA ASN A 326 -44.61 14.78 -7.29
C ASN A 326 -45.73 15.02 -8.32
N GLU A 327 -45.73 14.27 -9.44
CA GLU A 327 -46.84 14.30 -10.41
C GLU A 327 -48.17 13.89 -9.74
N LYS A 328 -48.19 12.77 -9.01
CA LYS A 328 -49.37 12.33 -8.25
C LYS A 328 -49.84 13.33 -7.20
N PHE A 329 -48.90 13.97 -6.52
CA PHE A 329 -49.18 15.00 -5.51
C PHE A 329 -49.82 16.25 -6.13
N LEU A 330 -49.36 16.67 -7.32
CA LEU A 330 -49.95 17.79 -8.06
C LEU A 330 -51.34 17.43 -8.59
N GLU A 331 -51.54 16.19 -9.06
CA GLU A 331 -52.85 15.70 -9.48
C GLU A 331 -53.87 15.70 -8.32
N SER A 332 -53.47 15.28 -7.11
CA SER A 332 -54.36 15.29 -5.94
C SER A 332 -54.72 16.71 -5.48
N LEU A 333 -53.79 17.67 -5.57
CA LEU A 333 -54.06 19.09 -5.28
C LEU A 333 -55.06 19.72 -6.25
N GLY A 334 -55.10 19.27 -7.50
CA GLY A 334 -56.04 19.78 -8.51
C GLY A 334 -57.47 19.26 -8.36
N MET A 335 -57.70 18.22 -7.55
CA MET A 335 -59.00 17.52 -7.45
C MET A 335 -59.77 17.77 -6.14
N ASP A 336 -59.38 18.75 -5.30
CA ASP A 336 -59.98 19.00 -3.97
C ASP A 336 -60.06 17.72 -3.08
N GLN A 337 -59.18 16.75 -3.31
CA GLN A 337 -59.07 15.55 -2.47
C GLN A 337 -58.24 15.86 -1.22
N GLU A 338 -58.63 15.27 -0.09
CA GLU A 338 -57.82 15.30 1.13
C GLU A 338 -56.39 14.83 0.83
N LEU A 339 -55.42 15.61 1.30
CA LEU A 339 -54.00 15.33 1.15
C LEU A 339 -53.68 13.99 1.81
N ASP A 340 -53.14 13.05 1.04
CA ASP A 340 -52.73 11.75 1.55
C ASP A 340 -51.41 11.90 2.33
N ASP A 341 -51.48 11.83 3.66
CA ASP A 341 -50.33 11.90 4.56
C ASP A 341 -49.23 10.88 4.20
N SER A 342 -49.61 9.73 3.62
CA SER A 342 -48.65 8.71 3.20
C SER A 342 -47.73 9.17 2.07
N LEU A 343 -48.22 10.03 1.16
CA LEU A 343 -47.39 10.62 0.09
C LEU A 343 -46.32 11.56 0.66
N VAL A 344 -46.68 12.33 1.69
CA VAL A 344 -45.75 13.25 2.36
C VAL A 344 -44.66 12.47 3.08
N GLU A 345 -45.01 11.37 3.76
CA GLU A 345 -44.05 10.48 4.41
C GLU A 345 -43.11 9.80 3.40
N ASP A 346 -43.65 9.31 2.27
CA ASP A 346 -42.88 8.73 1.17
C ASP A 346 -41.89 9.73 0.55
N MET A 347 -42.29 10.99 0.36
CA MET A 347 -41.40 12.05 -0.10
C MET A 347 -40.30 12.37 0.92
N GLY A 348 -40.64 12.39 2.21
CA GLY A 348 -39.69 12.61 3.29
C GLY A 348 -38.62 11.51 3.37
N SER A 349 -39.05 10.25 3.28
CA SER A 349 -38.15 9.09 3.29
C SER A 349 -37.27 9.02 2.03
N LEU A 350 -37.80 9.37 0.86
CA LEU A 350 -36.99 9.50 -0.37
C LEU A 350 -35.96 10.62 -0.30
N LYS A 351 -36.31 11.76 0.29
CA LYS A 351 -35.36 12.85 0.52
C LYS A 351 -34.23 12.40 1.46
N GLY A 352 -34.57 11.69 2.54
CA GLY A 352 -33.58 11.10 3.44
C GLY A 352 -32.65 10.13 2.72
N ALA A 353 -33.20 9.23 1.90
CA ALA A 353 -32.42 8.32 1.08
C ALA A 353 -31.52 9.08 0.10
N TYR A 354 -32.05 10.07 -0.61
CA TYR A 354 -31.27 10.91 -1.54
C TYR A 354 -30.08 11.56 -0.86
N GLU A 355 -30.28 12.18 0.31
CA GLU A 355 -29.20 12.81 1.07
C GLU A 355 -28.14 11.80 1.52
N MET A 356 -28.55 10.60 1.95
CA MET A 356 -27.64 9.54 2.35
C MET A 356 -26.81 9.03 1.18
N ILE A 357 -27.43 8.75 0.03
CA ILE A 357 -26.75 8.32 -1.20
C ILE A 357 -25.81 9.43 -1.70
N ASN A 358 -26.26 10.69 -1.68
CA ASN A 358 -25.46 11.81 -2.11
C ASN A 358 -24.21 12.02 -1.23
N ARG A 359 -24.30 11.71 0.08
CA ARG A 359 -23.18 11.76 1.02
C ARG A 359 -22.24 10.55 0.93
N MET A 360 -22.63 9.47 0.25
CA MET A 360 -21.76 8.31 0.05
C MET A 360 -20.43 8.73 -0.60
N PRO A 361 -19.27 8.47 0.05
CA PRO A 361 -17.98 8.88 -0.46
C PRO A 361 -17.54 7.98 -1.62
N VAL A 362 -17.01 8.59 -2.68
CA VAL A 362 -16.37 7.87 -3.79
C VAL A 362 -14.87 7.85 -3.53
N LEU A 363 -14.30 6.67 -3.35
CA LEU A 363 -12.85 6.51 -3.15
C LEU A 363 -12.09 6.80 -4.46
N PRO A 364 -10.83 7.28 -4.41
CA PRO A 364 -10.13 7.91 -3.28
C PRO A 364 -10.51 9.39 -3.10
N PHE A 365 -11.39 9.95 -3.94
CA PHE A 365 -11.68 11.38 -4.05
C PHE A 365 -12.56 11.97 -2.93
N ASN A 366 -12.51 11.38 -1.74
CA ASN A 366 -13.10 11.96 -0.54
C ASN A 366 -12.12 13.00 0.04
N ILE A 367 -12.62 14.18 0.43
CA ILE A 367 -11.83 15.24 1.08
C ILE A 367 -11.05 14.76 2.30
N ARG A 368 -11.59 13.80 3.06
CA ARG A 368 -10.93 13.13 4.19
C ARG A 368 -9.74 12.27 3.75
N SER A 369 -9.89 11.53 2.65
CA SER A 369 -8.83 10.69 2.10
C SER A 369 -7.73 11.55 1.48
N ILE A 370 -8.09 12.57 0.70
CA ILE A 370 -7.16 13.54 0.13
C ILE A 370 -6.45 14.32 1.24
N GLY A 371 -7.17 14.78 2.26
CA GLY A 371 -6.61 15.46 3.42
C GLY A 371 -5.65 14.56 4.20
N SER A 372 -5.98 13.27 4.37
CA SER A 372 -5.06 12.29 4.96
C SER A 372 -3.81 12.11 4.12
N PHE A 373 -3.92 12.05 2.79
CA PHE A 373 -2.78 11.89 1.89
C PHE A 373 -1.87 13.11 1.88
N ILE A 374 -2.44 14.31 1.74
CA ILE A 374 -1.70 15.58 1.83
C ILE A 374 -1.06 15.69 3.21
N GLY A 375 -1.79 15.33 4.26
CA GLY A 375 -1.26 15.24 5.62
C GLY A 375 -0.12 14.24 5.76
N SER A 376 -0.15 13.11 5.04
CA SER A 376 0.97 12.17 5.02
C SER A 376 2.19 12.69 4.26
N ILE A 377 1.99 13.39 3.14
CA ILE A 377 3.08 13.98 2.33
C ILE A 377 3.72 15.16 3.04
N LEU A 378 2.93 16.10 3.55
CA LEU A 378 3.41 17.30 4.24
C LEU A 378 3.81 17.01 5.69
N GLY A 379 3.15 16.03 6.31
CA GLY A 379 3.41 15.62 7.67
C GLY A 379 4.80 15.06 7.86
N ALA A 380 5.38 14.37 6.87
CA ALA A 380 6.74 13.86 6.96
C ALA A 380 7.80 14.98 7.07
N PRO A 381 7.85 15.99 6.18
CA PRO A 381 8.74 17.15 6.33
C PRO A 381 8.49 17.94 7.63
N LEU A 382 7.21 18.18 7.99
CA LEU A 382 6.87 18.88 9.22
C LEU A 382 7.31 18.11 10.47
N PHE A 383 7.11 16.80 10.48
CA PHE A 383 7.55 15.93 11.55
C PHE A 383 9.06 15.98 11.74
N LEU A 384 9.83 15.99 10.64
CA LEU A 384 11.28 16.12 10.70
C LEU A 384 11.73 17.51 11.16
N ALA A 385 11.09 18.58 10.69
CA ALA A 385 11.38 19.94 11.17
C ALA A 385 11.16 20.07 12.68
N VAL A 386 10.13 19.43 13.22
CA VAL A 386 9.85 19.38 14.67
C VAL A 386 10.84 18.49 15.43
N LEU A 387 11.27 17.38 14.83
CA LEU A 387 12.22 16.43 15.43
C LEU A 387 13.67 16.95 15.45
N GLN A 388 14.04 17.81 14.50
CA GLN A 388 15.39 18.33 14.37
C GLN A 388 16.00 18.85 15.69
N PRO A 389 15.36 19.77 16.45
CA PRO A 389 15.93 20.26 17.71
C PRO A 389 16.11 19.15 18.76
N PHE A 390 15.23 18.13 18.76
CA PHE A 390 15.36 16.99 19.66
C PHE A 390 16.57 16.13 19.28
N ILE A 391 16.78 15.88 17.99
CA ILE A 391 17.93 15.15 17.47
C ILE A 391 19.23 15.89 17.82
N GLU A 392 19.29 17.20 17.60
CA GLU A 392 20.44 18.04 17.95
C GLU A 392 20.73 18.00 19.47
N THR A 393 19.69 18.04 20.30
CA THR A 393 19.83 17.97 21.76
C THR A 393 20.40 16.62 22.19
N VAL A 394 19.83 15.50 21.70
CA VAL A 394 20.30 14.15 22.03
C VAL A 394 21.73 13.94 21.54
N ALA A 395 22.05 14.38 20.32
CA ALA A 395 23.41 14.30 19.79
C ALA A 395 24.42 15.06 20.67
N SER A 396 24.07 16.27 21.11
CA SER A 396 24.94 17.06 21.98
C SER A 396 25.17 16.42 23.36
N LEU A 397 24.16 15.72 23.90
CA LEU A 397 24.27 14.99 25.16
C LEU A 397 25.18 13.76 25.05
N ILE A 398 25.04 12.99 23.97
CA ILE A 398 25.88 11.82 23.69
C ILE A 398 27.34 12.24 23.48
N LEU A 399 27.58 13.34 22.77
CA LEU A 399 28.93 13.86 22.56
C LEU A 399 29.57 14.29 23.89
N ARG A 400 28.82 15.00 24.75
CA ARG A 400 29.29 15.40 26.09
C ARG A 400 29.57 14.23 27.03
N SER A 401 28.87 13.10 26.92
CA SER A 401 29.16 11.94 27.77
C SER A 401 30.38 11.13 27.30
N SER A 402 30.90 11.43 26.10
CA SER A 402 32.05 10.75 25.52
C SER A 402 33.36 11.51 25.65
N SER A 403 33.30 12.76 26.12
CA SER A 403 34.43 13.61 26.54
C SER A 403 34.60 13.55 28.05
#